data_AF-A0AAV5DTQ9-F1
#
_entry.id   AF-A0AAV5DTQ9-F1
#
_cell.length_a   1.000
_cell.length_b   1.000
_cell.length_c   1.000
_cell.angle_alpha   90.00
_cell.angle_beta   90.00
_cell.angle_gamma   90.00
#
_symmetry.space_group_name_H-M   'P 1'
#
loop_
_entity.id
_entity.type
_entity.pdbx_description
1 polymer ?
#
loop_
_entity_poly.entity_id
_entity_poly.type
_entity_poly.pdbx_seq_one_letter_code
_entity_poly.pdbx_strand_id
1 'polypeptide(L)'
;MKSGEVDGYNAVFLSPHKFIGGPETLGILLMNKELYKLSSQPPSLCGGGTVAYVNGFSEEMSRYRYPDTIYYDDIEERDDAGTPPIIQKIRASLAFWVKEYIGYDRMGLHERVYFETAMKRLVSNPNIWVLGNTSVERLPIFSFLIYPPVKDSLYNNVVDEPSLDRWLEDVKRKRQPLHGRFVTRLFNDLFGIQARGGCACAGPYGHTLLKIENDLSLWLRSAILEGYSGLKLGWTRLSFSYYLSKEEFKFILAAIEFIASYVHRYLPLYKFDWITGNWTFKKEALKYLIMKEELALATGLDALIKNDLFNGEVKIERKPRAIKNNFEGYLENAKIIALSLPDINQPTVSVPKGVDPDLVLFHI
;
A
#
# COMPACT_ATOMS: atom_id res chain seq x y z
N MET A 1 -11.92 -10.11 28.76
CA MET A 1 -11.63 -8.76 29.28
C MET A 1 -11.82 -8.76 30.79
N LYS A 2 -10.74 -8.80 31.54
CA LYS A 2 -10.76 -8.64 32.99
C LYS A 2 -10.05 -7.33 33.31
N SER A 3 -10.75 -6.37 33.91
CA SER A 3 -10.11 -5.15 34.44
C SER A 3 -8.98 -5.58 35.39
N GLY A 4 -7.73 -5.23 35.08
CA GLY A 4 -6.59 -5.42 36.00
C GLY A 4 -5.73 -6.69 35.84
N GLU A 5 -5.94 -7.56 34.84
CA GLU A 5 -5.01 -8.65 34.49
C GLU A 5 -4.30 -8.40 33.13
N VAL A 6 -3.25 -9.19 32.83
CA VAL A 6 -2.17 -8.94 31.83
C VAL A 6 -2.63 -8.69 30.38
N ASP A 7 -3.85 -9.07 29.98
CA ASP A 7 -4.37 -8.71 28.64
C ASP A 7 -4.87 -7.25 28.56
N GLY A 8 -4.97 -6.52 29.69
CA GLY A 8 -4.85 -5.06 29.85
C GLY A 8 -5.85 -4.10 29.18
N TYR A 9 -6.65 -4.51 28.19
CA TYR A 9 -7.48 -3.58 27.42
C TYR A 9 -8.79 -3.22 28.10
N ASN A 10 -9.03 -1.91 28.26
CA ASN A 10 -10.30 -1.33 28.73
C ASN A 10 -11.41 -1.43 27.67
N ALA A 11 -11.04 -1.19 26.41
CA ALA A 11 -11.93 -1.28 25.26
C ALA A 11 -11.14 -1.72 24.02
N VAL A 12 -11.82 -2.39 23.10
CA VAL A 12 -11.30 -2.86 21.81
C VAL A 12 -12.32 -2.50 20.74
N PHE A 13 -11.89 -1.80 19.70
CA PHE A 13 -12.70 -1.56 18.52
C PHE A 13 -12.14 -2.33 17.33
N LEU A 14 -13.01 -3.05 16.63
CA LEU A 14 -12.66 -3.93 15.54
C LEU A 14 -13.45 -3.54 14.29
N SER A 15 -12.81 -3.72 13.14
CA SER A 15 -13.44 -3.54 11.83
C SER A 15 -13.47 -4.88 11.10
N PRO A 16 -14.57 -5.65 11.21
CA PRO A 16 -14.68 -6.97 10.59
C PRO A 16 -14.52 -6.94 9.07
N HIS A 17 -14.70 -5.79 8.40
CA HIS A 17 -14.42 -5.62 6.97
C HIS A 17 -12.97 -5.88 6.54
N LYS A 18 -12.06 -6.02 7.51
CA LYS A 18 -10.68 -6.45 7.26
C LYS A 18 -10.51 -7.97 7.20
N PHE A 19 -11.56 -8.74 7.47
CA PHE A 19 -11.57 -10.20 7.42
C PHE A 19 -12.15 -10.72 6.11
N ILE A 20 -11.83 -11.97 5.76
CA ILE A 20 -12.47 -12.65 4.63
C ILE A 20 -13.98 -12.71 4.89
N GLY A 21 -14.77 -12.31 3.88
CA GLY A 21 -16.23 -12.24 4.00
C GLY A 21 -16.76 -11.05 4.80
N GLY A 22 -15.87 -10.21 5.35
CA GLY A 22 -16.23 -9.04 6.14
C GLY A 22 -16.65 -7.76 5.38
N PRO A 23 -16.43 -7.56 4.07
CA PRO A 23 -16.95 -6.36 3.41
C PRO A 23 -18.45 -6.13 3.71
N GLU A 24 -18.83 -4.88 3.96
CA GLU A 24 -20.19 -4.45 4.34
C GLU A 24 -20.64 -4.82 5.78
N THR A 25 -19.72 -5.21 6.67
CA THR A 25 -20.02 -5.38 8.10
C THR A 25 -19.96 -4.06 8.88
N LEU A 26 -20.71 -3.98 9.99
CA LEU A 26 -20.55 -2.93 11.00
C LEU A 26 -19.21 -3.02 11.74
N GLY A 27 -18.81 -1.93 12.40
CA GLY A 27 -17.73 -1.98 13.41
C GLY A 27 -18.22 -2.61 14.72
N ILE A 28 -17.32 -3.24 15.48
CA ILE A 28 -17.64 -3.84 16.77
C ILE A 28 -16.83 -3.14 17.85
N LEU A 29 -17.51 -2.59 18.85
CA LEU A 29 -16.91 -2.10 20.08
C LEU A 29 -17.16 -3.12 21.20
N LEU A 30 -16.08 -3.59 21.80
CA LEU A 30 -16.12 -4.39 23.02
C LEU A 30 -15.46 -3.58 24.13
N MET A 31 -16.16 -3.33 25.23
CA MET A 31 -15.64 -2.54 26.33
C MET A 31 -16.00 -3.17 27.68
N ASN A 32 -15.18 -2.94 28.70
CA ASN A 32 -15.55 -3.31 30.05
C ASN A 32 -16.79 -2.50 30.46
N LYS A 33 -17.84 -3.21 30.94
CA LYS A 33 -19.07 -2.61 31.46
C LYS A 33 -18.85 -1.53 32.51
N GLU A 34 -17.77 -1.62 33.31
CA GLU A 34 -17.41 -0.60 34.31
C GLU A 34 -17.09 0.78 33.70
N LEU A 35 -16.76 0.82 32.41
CA LEU A 35 -16.51 2.05 31.66
C LEU A 35 -17.81 2.66 31.12
N TYR A 36 -18.90 1.89 31.07
CA TYR A 36 -20.19 2.38 30.63
C TYR A 36 -20.85 3.19 31.75
N LYS A 37 -20.46 4.47 31.84
CA LYS A 37 -20.96 5.42 32.86
C LYS A 37 -22.22 6.19 32.43
N LEU A 38 -22.78 5.84 31.27
CA LEU A 38 -23.94 6.51 30.68
C LEU A 38 -25.29 5.94 31.14
N SER A 39 -25.32 5.07 32.16
CA SER A 39 -26.59 4.48 32.64
C SER A 39 -27.65 5.54 32.99
N SER A 40 -27.22 6.73 33.44
CA SER A 40 -28.09 7.86 33.78
C SER A 40 -28.05 9.04 32.80
N GLN A 41 -27.42 8.90 31.62
CA GLN A 41 -27.32 9.96 30.61
C GLN A 41 -27.81 9.46 29.24
N PRO A 42 -28.28 10.33 28.34
CA PRO A 42 -28.61 9.93 26.97
C PRO A 42 -27.44 9.16 26.29
N PRO A 43 -27.72 8.10 25.49
CA PRO A 43 -26.70 7.40 24.72
C PRO A 43 -26.10 8.31 23.64
N SER A 44 -24.92 7.92 23.12
CA SER A 44 -24.19 8.69 22.10
C SER A 44 -25.02 8.94 20.83
N LEU A 45 -25.92 8.01 20.50
CA LEU A 45 -26.92 8.13 19.45
C LEU A 45 -28.29 7.83 20.06
N CYS A 46 -29.20 8.80 20.00
CA CYS A 46 -30.57 8.63 20.49
C CYS A 46 -31.50 8.28 19.32
N GLY A 47 -32.44 7.36 19.55
CA GLY A 47 -33.45 6.99 18.57
C GLY A 47 -34.42 5.93 19.09
N GLY A 48 -35.36 5.53 18.23
CA GLY A 48 -36.20 4.36 18.52
C GLY A 48 -35.33 3.14 18.84
N GLY A 49 -35.77 2.27 19.75
CA GLY A 49 -34.97 1.12 20.21
C GLY A 49 -34.04 1.42 21.40
N THR A 50 -33.70 2.69 21.68
CA THR A 50 -32.86 3.07 22.84
C THR A 50 -33.66 3.56 24.06
N VAL A 51 -34.94 3.88 23.85
CA VAL A 51 -35.82 4.50 24.82
C VAL A 51 -36.92 3.54 25.26
N ALA A 52 -37.15 3.48 26.57
CA ALA A 52 -38.32 2.86 27.17
C ALA A 52 -39.52 3.82 27.16
N TYR A 53 -39.28 5.13 27.31
CA TYR A 53 -40.34 6.14 27.29
C TYR A 53 -39.80 7.52 26.88
N VAL A 54 -40.62 8.29 26.16
CA VAL A 54 -40.31 9.68 25.78
C VAL A 54 -41.54 10.54 26.10
N ASN A 55 -41.37 11.54 26.96
CA ASN A 55 -42.38 12.55 27.23
C ASN A 55 -42.31 13.70 26.21
N GLY A 56 -43.47 14.27 25.86
CA GLY A 56 -43.60 15.40 24.92
C GLY A 56 -43.93 16.75 25.57
N PHE A 57 -44.00 16.81 26.90
CA PHE A 57 -44.29 18.03 27.67
C PHE A 57 -43.00 18.63 28.27
N SER A 58 -43.00 19.94 28.60
CA SER A 58 -41.81 20.62 29.14
C SER A 58 -41.52 20.21 30.59
N GLU A 59 -40.23 20.23 30.97
CA GLU A 59 -39.76 19.91 32.34
C GLU A 59 -40.47 20.74 33.42
N GLU A 60 -40.89 21.98 33.10
CA GLU A 60 -41.65 22.87 33.99
C GLU A 60 -43.02 22.30 34.41
N MET A 61 -43.58 21.40 33.62
CA MET A 61 -44.89 20.77 33.86
C MET A 61 -44.77 19.42 34.60
N SER A 62 -43.55 18.91 34.76
CA SER A 62 -43.28 17.63 35.44
C SER A 62 -43.34 17.79 36.95
N ARG A 63 -44.33 17.15 37.59
CA ARG A 63 -44.49 17.12 39.06
C ARG A 63 -43.59 16.10 39.75
N TYR A 64 -42.74 15.39 39.00
CA TYR A 64 -41.95 14.26 39.49
C TYR A 64 -40.44 14.48 39.25
N ARG A 65 -39.62 13.91 40.15
CA ARG A 65 -38.15 14.04 40.17
C ARG A 65 -37.44 13.08 39.19
N TYR A 66 -38.11 12.59 38.15
CA TYR A 66 -37.56 11.61 37.22
C TYR A 66 -37.37 12.24 35.83
N PRO A 67 -36.34 11.85 35.06
CA PRO A 67 -36.10 12.38 33.73
C PRO A 67 -37.28 12.08 32.80
N ASP A 68 -37.68 13.08 32.00
CA ASP A 68 -38.81 13.00 31.06
C ASP A 68 -38.60 11.97 29.93
N THR A 69 -37.35 11.58 29.69
CA THR A 69 -37.00 10.48 28.79
C THR A 69 -36.35 9.36 29.59
N ILE A 70 -36.89 8.14 29.44
CA ILE A 70 -36.38 6.93 30.07
C ILE A 70 -35.71 6.11 28.98
N TYR A 71 -34.42 5.83 29.17
CA TYR A 71 -33.63 4.98 28.30
C TYR A 71 -33.54 3.57 28.87
N TYR A 72 -33.36 2.55 28.03
CA TYR A 72 -33.17 1.16 28.50
C TYR A 72 -31.90 1.03 29.34
N ASP A 73 -31.84 0.13 30.31
CA ASP A 73 -30.60 -0.11 31.08
C ASP A 73 -29.62 -1.04 30.36
N ASP A 74 -30.10 -1.81 29.38
CA ASP A 74 -29.25 -2.71 28.59
C ASP A 74 -28.30 -1.93 27.68
N ILE A 75 -27.00 -2.18 27.82
CA ILE A 75 -25.95 -1.42 27.15
C ILE A 75 -26.03 -1.60 25.62
N GLU A 76 -26.35 -2.81 25.15
CA GLU A 76 -26.36 -3.11 23.71
C GLU A 76 -27.58 -2.48 23.03
N GLU A 77 -28.76 -2.53 23.67
CA GLU A 77 -29.96 -1.84 23.17
C GLU A 77 -29.80 -0.32 23.15
N ARG A 78 -29.11 0.25 24.14
CA ARG A 78 -28.86 1.70 24.22
C ARG A 78 -27.96 2.23 23.11
N ASP A 79 -27.03 1.41 22.60
CA ASP A 79 -26.07 1.82 21.56
C ASP A 79 -26.45 1.33 20.14
N ASP A 80 -27.64 0.74 19.98
CA ASP A 80 -28.16 0.24 18.70
C ASP A 80 -29.39 1.04 18.23
N ALA A 81 -29.23 2.37 18.18
CA ALA A 81 -30.31 3.30 17.88
C ALA A 81 -30.89 3.16 16.48
N GLY A 82 -32.22 3.21 16.40
CA GLY A 82 -32.98 3.12 15.16
C GLY A 82 -33.20 1.68 14.73
N THR A 83 -33.19 1.44 13.42
CA THR A 83 -33.23 0.08 12.86
C THR A 83 -31.82 -0.51 12.93
N PRO A 84 -31.58 -1.59 13.71
CA PRO A 84 -30.27 -2.21 13.79
C PRO A 84 -29.76 -2.67 12.41
N PRO A 85 -28.43 -2.72 12.20
CA PRO A 85 -27.86 -3.21 10.95
C PRO A 85 -27.85 -4.75 10.90
N ILE A 86 -29.04 -5.37 10.91
CA ILE A 86 -29.25 -6.83 11.08
C ILE A 86 -28.40 -7.65 10.11
N ILE A 87 -28.44 -7.33 8.81
CA ILE A 87 -27.66 -8.06 7.79
C ILE A 87 -26.15 -7.89 8.01
N GLN A 88 -25.72 -6.71 8.46
CA GLN A 88 -24.30 -6.46 8.74
C GLN A 88 -23.84 -7.25 9.97
N LYS A 89 -24.71 -7.41 10.99
CA LYS A 89 -24.44 -8.26 12.17
C LYS A 89 -24.27 -9.73 11.77
N ILE A 90 -25.17 -10.26 10.92
CA ILE A 90 -25.08 -11.63 10.39
C ILE A 90 -23.79 -11.81 9.56
N ARG A 91 -23.44 -10.84 8.71
CA ARG A 91 -22.18 -10.91 7.95
C ARG A 91 -20.97 -10.88 8.86
N ALA A 92 -21.00 -10.06 9.92
CA ALA A 92 -19.90 -9.96 10.86
C ALA A 92 -19.68 -11.31 11.56
N SER A 93 -20.75 -11.96 12.04
CA SER A 93 -20.65 -13.28 12.67
C SER A 93 -20.11 -14.34 11.72
N LEU A 94 -20.57 -14.36 10.45
CA LEU A 94 -20.05 -15.26 9.43
C LEU A 94 -18.56 -15.03 9.12
N ALA A 95 -18.09 -13.78 9.10
CA ALA A 95 -16.67 -13.46 8.90
C ALA A 95 -15.79 -13.99 10.03
N PHE A 96 -16.27 -13.95 11.28
CA PHE A 96 -15.59 -14.60 12.42
C PHE A 96 -15.62 -16.13 12.31
N TRP A 97 -16.77 -16.70 11.93
CA TRP A 97 -16.91 -18.15 11.75
C TRP A 97 -15.94 -18.70 10.70
N VAL A 98 -15.74 -17.99 9.58
CA VAL A 98 -14.74 -18.35 8.56
C VAL A 98 -13.33 -18.39 9.16
N LYS A 99 -12.97 -17.42 10.01
CA LYS A 99 -11.65 -17.40 10.66
C LYS A 99 -11.46 -18.56 11.63
N GLU A 100 -12.48 -18.85 12.44
CA GLU A 100 -12.47 -20.00 13.35
C GLU A 100 -12.34 -21.32 12.60
N TYR A 101 -13.09 -21.47 11.51
CA TYR A 101 -13.03 -22.65 10.66
C TYR A 101 -11.64 -22.88 10.04
N ILE A 102 -10.96 -21.81 9.62
CA ILE A 102 -9.60 -21.92 9.07
C ILE A 102 -8.57 -22.26 10.15
N GLY A 103 -8.78 -21.74 11.37
CA GLY A 103 -7.91 -21.92 12.53
C GLY A 103 -6.77 -20.92 12.60
N TYR A 104 -6.57 -20.33 13.78
CA TYR A 104 -5.59 -19.27 14.00
C TYR A 104 -4.14 -19.74 13.80
N ASP A 105 -3.81 -20.96 14.23
CA ASP A 105 -2.46 -21.52 14.07
C ASP A 105 -2.07 -21.66 12.60
N ARG A 106 -3.01 -22.11 11.76
CA ARG A 106 -2.80 -22.25 10.33
C ARG A 106 -2.60 -20.89 9.67
N MET A 107 -3.41 -19.90 10.04
CA MET A 107 -3.26 -18.53 9.56
C MET A 107 -1.89 -17.96 9.93
N GLY A 108 -1.52 -18.07 11.21
CA GLY A 108 -0.23 -17.59 11.73
C GLY A 108 0.96 -18.27 11.06
N LEU A 109 0.91 -19.58 10.84
CA LEU A 109 1.98 -20.31 10.14
C LEU A 109 2.13 -19.83 8.68
N HIS A 110 1.03 -19.67 7.95
CA HIS A 110 1.07 -19.16 6.57
C HIS A 110 1.64 -17.73 6.52
N GLU A 111 1.18 -16.85 7.40
CA GLU A 111 1.66 -15.47 7.47
C GLU A 111 3.14 -15.39 7.83
N ARG A 112 3.61 -16.22 8.77
CA ARG A 112 5.02 -16.31 9.14
C ARG A 112 5.89 -16.76 7.97
N VAL A 113 5.48 -17.81 7.25
CA VAL A 113 6.22 -18.29 6.06
C VAL A 113 6.33 -17.20 5.00
N TYR A 114 5.23 -16.49 4.71
CA TYR A 114 5.25 -15.39 3.74
C TYR A 114 6.08 -14.21 4.22
N PHE A 115 5.99 -13.86 5.50
CA PHE A 115 6.78 -12.80 6.12
C PHE A 115 8.27 -13.09 6.02
N GLU A 116 8.73 -14.23 6.54
CA GLU A 116 10.17 -14.58 6.59
C GLU A 116 10.77 -14.67 5.18
N THR A 117 10.04 -15.31 4.26
CA THR A 117 10.51 -15.47 2.87
C THR A 117 10.61 -14.13 2.16
N ALA A 118 9.59 -13.27 2.27
CA ALA A 118 9.61 -11.95 1.65
C ALA A 118 10.65 -11.03 2.31
N MET A 119 10.71 -10.99 3.65
CA MET A 119 11.67 -10.15 4.38
C MET A 119 13.11 -10.47 3.99
N LYS A 120 13.49 -11.76 3.95
CA LYS A 120 14.83 -12.21 3.56
C LYS A 120 15.24 -11.67 2.18
N ARG A 121 14.33 -11.75 1.20
CA ARG A 121 14.62 -11.31 -0.18
C ARG A 121 14.59 -9.80 -0.34
N LEU A 122 13.61 -9.13 0.26
CA LEU A 122 13.42 -7.68 0.11
C LEU A 122 14.50 -6.86 0.84
N VAL A 123 14.92 -7.28 2.04
CA VAL A 123 15.97 -6.58 2.79
C VAL A 123 17.34 -6.75 2.13
N SER A 124 17.60 -7.92 1.54
CA SER A 124 18.86 -8.20 0.83
C SER A 124 18.99 -7.44 -0.49
N ASN A 125 17.92 -6.81 -0.99
CA ASN A 125 17.94 -6.11 -2.27
C ASN A 125 18.41 -4.65 -2.09
N PRO A 126 19.51 -4.22 -2.76
CA PRO A 126 20.07 -2.88 -2.60
C PRO A 126 19.20 -1.75 -3.18
N ASN A 127 18.20 -2.09 -4.01
CA ASN A 127 17.26 -1.15 -4.61
C ASN A 127 15.95 -1.04 -3.85
N ILE A 128 15.77 -1.83 -2.78
CA ILE A 128 14.56 -1.82 -1.96
C ILE A 128 14.91 -1.33 -0.56
N TRP A 129 14.07 -0.45 -0.02
CA TRP A 129 14.12 -0.12 1.40
C TRP A 129 12.80 -0.46 2.04
N VAL A 130 12.80 -1.52 2.85
CA VAL A 130 11.67 -1.89 3.69
C VAL A 130 11.57 -0.91 4.87
N LEU A 131 10.43 -0.25 5.01
CA LEU A 131 10.17 0.74 6.05
C LEU A 131 9.71 0.08 7.36
N GLY A 132 9.92 0.81 8.45
CA GLY A 132 9.65 0.37 9.81
C GLY A 132 10.70 -0.61 10.34
N ASN A 133 10.50 -1.10 11.57
CA ASN A 133 11.40 -2.05 12.18
C ASN A 133 11.33 -3.41 11.44
N THR A 134 12.49 -3.94 11.04
CA THR A 134 12.65 -5.19 10.28
C THR A 134 13.01 -6.39 11.16
N SER A 135 13.26 -6.18 12.45
CA SER A 135 13.69 -7.19 13.42
C SER A 135 12.57 -7.70 14.32
N VAL A 136 11.47 -6.94 14.44
CA VAL A 136 10.31 -7.33 15.28
C VAL A 136 9.30 -8.16 14.49
N GLU A 137 8.61 -9.07 15.20
CA GLU A 137 7.49 -9.81 14.64
C GLU A 137 6.39 -8.85 14.19
N ARG A 138 5.88 -9.07 12.98
CA ARG A 138 4.82 -8.26 12.38
C ARG A 138 4.08 -9.05 11.31
N LEU A 139 2.86 -8.62 11.01
CA LEU A 139 2.09 -9.16 9.89
C LEU A 139 2.86 -8.98 8.57
N PRO A 140 2.63 -9.84 7.56
CA PRO A 140 3.27 -9.78 6.24
C PRO A 140 2.75 -8.61 5.37
N ILE A 141 2.73 -7.41 5.95
CA ILE A 141 2.39 -6.13 5.34
C ILE A 141 3.69 -5.36 5.15
N PHE A 142 4.10 -5.18 3.90
CA PHE A 142 5.37 -4.55 3.56
C PHE A 142 5.10 -3.14 3.03
N SER A 143 5.62 -2.16 3.74
CA SER A 143 5.77 -0.78 3.26
C SER A 143 7.20 -0.59 2.81
N PHE A 144 7.44 -0.15 1.58
CA PHE A 144 8.78 -0.04 1.04
C PHE A 144 8.92 1.06 -0.01
N LEU A 145 10.15 1.52 -0.18
CA LEU A 145 10.61 2.37 -1.27
C LEU A 145 11.41 1.54 -2.27
N ILE A 146 11.32 1.91 -3.54
CA ILE A 146 12.16 1.36 -4.61
C ILE A 146 13.04 2.48 -5.16
N TYR A 147 14.30 2.18 -5.40
CA TYR A 147 15.28 3.11 -5.96
C TYR A 147 15.74 2.64 -7.34
N PRO A 148 15.99 3.56 -8.31
CA PRO A 148 16.58 3.21 -9.60
C PRO A 148 17.94 2.51 -9.42
N PRO A 149 18.25 1.40 -10.12
CA PRO A 149 19.50 0.66 -9.96
C PRO A 149 20.75 1.54 -10.05
N VAL A 150 21.74 1.23 -9.22
CA VAL A 150 23.04 1.93 -9.21
C VAL A 150 23.86 1.45 -10.42
N LYS A 151 24.50 2.38 -11.17
CA LYS A 151 25.49 2.01 -12.19
C LYS A 151 26.78 1.51 -11.54
N ASP A 152 27.39 0.44 -12.07
CA ASP A 152 28.59 -0.23 -11.53
C ASP A 152 29.75 0.71 -11.13
N SER A 153 29.88 1.87 -11.76
CA SER A 153 30.94 2.85 -11.45
C SER A 153 30.90 3.40 -10.03
N LEU A 154 29.76 3.35 -9.33
CA LEU A 154 29.64 3.75 -7.92
C LEU A 154 29.97 2.62 -6.93
N TYR A 155 29.89 1.35 -7.36
CA TYR A 155 30.28 0.20 -6.55
C TYR A 155 31.81 0.02 -6.51
N ASN A 156 32.49 0.33 -7.62
CA ASN A 156 33.93 0.09 -7.76
C ASN A 156 34.85 1.02 -6.94
N ASN A 157 34.32 2.07 -6.32
CA ASN A 157 35.08 3.01 -5.50
C ASN A 157 35.08 2.69 -3.99
N VAL A 158 34.56 1.52 -3.60
CA VAL A 158 34.32 1.17 -2.19
C VAL A 158 35.08 -0.11 -1.85
N VAL A 159 36.41 -0.02 -1.85
CA VAL A 159 37.25 -1.13 -1.39
C VAL A 159 37.61 -1.00 0.09
N ASP A 160 37.47 0.19 0.71
CA ASP A 160 37.97 0.43 2.07
C ASP A 160 36.92 1.09 3.02
N GLU A 161 36.25 0.24 3.83
CA GLU A 161 35.48 0.50 5.10
C GLU A 161 34.23 1.42 5.13
N PRO A 162 33.35 1.36 6.17
CA PRO A 162 33.02 0.30 7.16
C PRO A 162 31.52 -0.10 7.14
N SER A 163 31.22 -1.40 7.35
CA SER A 163 29.88 -2.03 7.37
C SER A 163 28.98 -1.72 6.16
N LEU A 164 28.82 -2.71 5.26
CA LEU A 164 27.99 -2.65 4.05
C LEU A 164 26.60 -2.01 4.28
N ASP A 165 26.00 -2.24 5.45
CA ASP A 165 24.69 -1.70 5.83
C ASP A 165 24.67 -0.17 5.95
N ARG A 166 25.70 0.45 6.56
CA ARG A 166 25.80 1.92 6.69
C ARG A 166 25.99 2.59 5.33
N TRP A 167 26.86 1.99 4.49
CA TRP A 167 27.08 2.49 3.15
C TRP A 167 25.83 2.38 2.27
N LEU A 168 25.10 1.26 2.34
CA LEU A 168 23.84 1.09 1.61
C LEU A 168 22.78 2.11 2.07
N GLU A 169 22.72 2.44 3.35
CA GLU A 169 21.87 3.54 3.84
C GLU A 169 22.28 4.89 3.27
N ASP A 170 23.58 5.22 3.26
CA ASP A 170 24.07 6.51 2.76
C ASP A 170 23.92 6.64 1.23
N VAL A 171 24.09 5.56 0.48
CA VAL A 171 23.81 5.50 -0.96
C VAL A 171 22.31 5.63 -1.25
N LYS A 172 21.45 4.99 -0.44
CA LYS A 172 19.99 5.16 -0.53
C LYS A 172 19.55 6.57 -0.13
N ARG A 173 20.27 7.25 0.76
CA ARG A 173 20.02 8.66 1.11
C ARG A 173 20.45 9.63 0.01
N LYS A 174 21.49 9.29 -0.77
CA LYS A 174 21.92 10.07 -1.94
C LYS A 174 21.08 9.82 -3.19
N ARG A 175 20.36 8.68 -3.26
CA ARG A 175 19.44 8.35 -4.34
C ARG A 175 18.04 8.85 -3.99
N GLN A 176 17.31 9.35 -4.97
CA GLN A 176 15.89 9.60 -4.80
C GLN A 176 15.12 8.30 -5.07
N PRO A 177 14.17 7.91 -4.19
CA PRO A 177 13.29 6.78 -4.46
C PRO A 177 12.33 7.11 -5.60
N LEU A 178 11.75 6.11 -6.22
CA LEU A 178 10.67 6.31 -7.17
C LEU A 178 9.39 6.66 -6.44
N HIS A 179 8.55 7.46 -7.10
CA HIS A 179 7.27 7.87 -6.53
C HIS A 179 6.39 6.64 -6.22
N GLY A 180 5.90 6.50 -4.99
CA GLY A 180 5.17 5.30 -4.56
C GLY A 180 3.94 4.96 -5.42
N ARG A 181 3.25 5.97 -5.97
CA ARG A 181 2.12 5.76 -6.89
C ARG A 181 2.55 5.31 -8.29
N PHE A 182 3.79 5.64 -8.72
CA PHE A 182 4.35 5.15 -9.97
C PHE A 182 4.60 3.65 -9.88
N VAL A 183 5.28 3.22 -8.81
CA VAL A 183 5.53 1.81 -8.51
C VAL A 183 4.21 1.01 -8.47
N THR A 184 3.17 1.54 -7.80
CA THR A 184 1.86 0.86 -7.75
C THR A 184 1.17 0.82 -9.11
N ARG A 185 1.37 1.84 -9.94
CA ARG A 185 0.84 1.87 -11.31
C ARG A 185 1.48 0.78 -12.15
N LEU A 186 2.79 0.56 -12.03
CA LEU A 186 3.50 -0.51 -12.73
C LEU A 186 3.09 -1.90 -12.26
N PHE A 187 2.89 -2.12 -10.96
CA PHE A 187 2.34 -3.38 -10.46
C PHE A 187 1.02 -3.73 -11.13
N ASN A 188 0.13 -2.75 -11.28
CA ASN A 188 -1.15 -2.93 -11.97
C ASN A 188 -0.96 -3.20 -13.47
N ASP A 189 -0.20 -2.33 -14.16
CA ASP A 189 -0.14 -2.33 -15.62
C ASP A 189 0.65 -3.50 -16.20
N LEU A 190 1.67 -3.98 -15.49
CA LEU A 190 2.52 -5.09 -15.95
C LEU A 190 2.05 -6.44 -15.43
N PHE A 191 1.51 -6.50 -14.21
CA PHE A 191 1.31 -7.76 -13.48
C PHE A 191 -0.13 -7.96 -12.98
N GLY A 192 -1.01 -6.97 -13.10
CA GLY A 192 -2.35 -7.02 -12.52
C GLY A 192 -2.35 -7.05 -10.97
N ILE A 193 -1.24 -6.66 -10.33
CA ILE A 193 -1.08 -6.68 -8.88
C ILE A 193 -1.60 -5.37 -8.30
N GLN A 194 -2.58 -5.45 -7.41
CA GLN A 194 -3.11 -4.29 -6.72
C GLN A 194 -2.29 -3.95 -5.47
N ALA A 195 -1.56 -2.85 -5.54
CA ALA A 195 -0.81 -2.26 -4.43
C ALA A 195 -1.41 -0.91 -4.01
N ARG A 196 -0.98 -0.38 -2.86
CA ARG A 196 -1.36 0.97 -2.42
C ARG A 196 -0.14 1.89 -2.38
N GLY A 197 -0.28 3.08 -2.96
CA GLY A 197 0.74 4.14 -2.93
C GLY A 197 0.30 5.31 -2.05
N GLY A 198 1.20 5.85 -1.23
CA GLY A 198 0.95 7.02 -0.38
C GLY A 198 1.42 6.84 1.06
N CYS A 199 0.90 7.66 1.97
CA CYS A 199 1.33 7.68 3.39
C CYS A 199 0.47 6.81 4.33
N ALA A 200 -0.37 5.92 3.78
CA ALA A 200 -1.20 4.96 4.52
C ALA A 200 -2.03 5.53 5.71
N CYS A 201 -2.53 6.75 5.59
CA CYS A 201 -3.24 7.48 6.67
C CYS A 201 -2.40 7.72 7.94
N ALA A 202 -1.08 7.59 7.84
CA ALA A 202 -0.14 7.72 8.94
C ALA A 202 0.89 8.83 8.63
N GLY A 203 0.40 10.03 8.29
CA GLY A 203 1.24 11.16 7.85
C GLY A 203 2.39 11.49 8.81
N PRO A 204 2.14 11.72 10.10
CA PRO A 204 3.20 12.00 11.08
C PRO A 204 4.22 10.87 11.21
N TYR A 205 3.76 9.61 11.21
CA TYR A 205 4.67 8.47 11.22
C TYR A 205 5.49 8.37 9.93
N GLY A 206 4.90 8.76 8.80
CA GLY A 206 5.61 8.90 7.53
C GLY A 206 6.75 9.92 7.61
N HIS A 207 6.58 11.02 8.36
CA HIS A 207 7.67 11.97 8.60
C HIS A 207 8.81 11.35 9.38
N THR A 208 8.51 10.58 10.43
CA THR A 208 9.54 9.84 11.18
C THR A 208 10.26 8.82 10.30
N LEU A 209 9.52 8.03 9.51
CA LEU A 209 10.09 6.99 8.65
C LEU A 209 10.99 7.55 7.54
N LEU A 210 10.55 8.65 6.93
CA LEU A 210 11.25 9.29 5.81
C LEU A 210 12.23 10.38 6.26
N LYS A 211 12.40 10.58 7.57
CA LYS A 211 13.26 11.60 8.18
C LYS A 211 12.97 13.01 7.66
N ILE A 212 11.68 13.34 7.59
CA ILE A 212 11.20 14.66 7.17
C ILE A 212 11.26 15.60 8.37
N GLU A 213 12.11 16.63 8.26
CA GLU A 213 12.22 17.67 9.26
C GLU A 213 11.14 18.76 9.11
N ASN A 214 11.03 19.63 10.10
CA ASN A 214 9.96 20.63 10.17
C ASN A 214 9.92 21.56 8.94
N ASP A 215 11.07 22.06 8.48
CA ASP A 215 11.13 23.02 7.39
C ASP A 215 10.68 22.41 6.06
N LEU A 216 11.16 21.20 5.77
CA LEU A 216 10.72 20.41 4.62
C LEU A 216 9.21 20.08 4.71
N SER A 217 8.71 19.74 5.90
CA SER A 217 7.27 19.51 6.12
C SER A 217 6.43 20.76 5.83
N LEU A 218 6.88 21.94 6.28
CA LEU A 218 6.19 23.20 6.04
C LEU A 218 6.22 23.60 4.56
N TRP A 219 7.34 23.38 3.88
CA TRP A 219 7.45 23.59 2.43
C TRP A 219 6.48 22.68 1.66
N LEU A 220 6.48 21.38 1.95
CA LEU A 220 5.56 20.42 1.33
C LEU A 220 4.10 20.83 1.55
N ARG A 221 3.76 21.27 2.77
CA ARG A 221 2.43 21.80 3.07
C ARG A 221 2.09 23.01 2.21
N SER A 222 3.00 23.97 2.05
CA SER A 222 2.80 25.15 1.20
C SER A 222 2.53 24.76 -0.25
N ALA A 223 3.37 23.91 -0.83
CA ALA A 223 3.21 23.49 -2.21
C ALA A 223 1.91 22.70 -2.44
N ILE A 224 1.48 21.88 -1.48
CA ILE A 224 0.18 21.19 -1.53
C ILE A 224 -0.98 22.19 -1.47
N LEU A 225 -0.89 23.25 -0.65
CA LEU A 225 -1.91 24.30 -0.60
C LEU A 225 -2.00 25.10 -1.90
N GLU A 226 -0.89 25.22 -2.64
CA GLU A 226 -0.84 25.80 -3.98
C GLU A 226 -1.37 24.86 -5.08
N GLY A 227 -1.78 23.64 -4.72
CA GLY A 227 -2.41 22.67 -5.63
C GLY A 227 -1.48 21.54 -6.08
N TYR A 228 -0.21 21.52 -5.68
CA TYR A 228 0.74 20.47 -6.06
C TYR A 228 0.64 19.23 -5.16
N SER A 229 -0.52 18.56 -5.12
CA SER A 229 -0.71 17.38 -4.27
C SER A 229 0.17 16.19 -4.68
N GLY A 230 0.76 16.22 -5.87
CA GLY A 230 1.74 15.22 -6.32
C GLY A 230 3.03 15.20 -5.50
N LEU A 231 3.35 16.28 -4.78
CA LEU A 231 4.50 16.31 -3.86
C LEU A 231 4.26 15.53 -2.58
N LYS A 232 3.02 15.06 -2.33
CA LYS A 232 2.70 14.29 -1.14
C LYS A 232 3.52 13.00 -1.10
N LEU A 233 4.36 12.92 -0.08
CA LEU A 233 5.25 11.80 0.12
C LEU A 233 4.50 10.53 0.52
N GLY A 234 5.12 9.41 0.24
CA GLY A 234 4.56 8.11 0.52
C GLY A 234 5.46 6.99 0.03
N TRP A 235 4.96 5.79 0.19
CA TRP A 235 5.64 4.55 -0.14
C TRP A 235 4.68 3.63 -0.87
N THR A 236 5.22 2.52 -1.37
CA THR A 236 4.39 1.41 -1.85
C THR A 236 4.11 0.46 -0.71
N ARG A 237 2.86 -0.01 -0.60
CA ARG A 237 2.42 -0.99 0.38
C ARG A 237 1.76 -2.19 -0.29
N LEU A 238 2.23 -3.37 0.07
CA LEU A 238 1.66 -4.68 -0.29
C LEU A 238 1.41 -5.52 0.97
N SER A 239 0.51 -6.48 0.87
CA SER A 239 0.14 -7.37 1.98
C SER A 239 -0.02 -8.79 1.47
N PHE A 240 0.61 -9.75 2.12
CA PHE A 240 0.46 -11.17 1.81
C PHE A 240 -0.51 -11.81 2.80
N SER A 241 -1.78 -11.87 2.44
CA SER A 241 -2.78 -12.50 3.29
C SER A 241 -2.57 -14.01 3.38
N TYR A 242 -2.94 -14.63 4.51
CA TYR A 242 -2.83 -16.07 4.73
C TYR A 242 -3.53 -16.95 3.69
N TYR A 243 -4.55 -16.42 3.00
CA TYR A 243 -5.33 -17.11 1.98
C TYR A 243 -4.77 -17.00 0.55
N LEU A 244 -3.65 -16.29 0.38
CA LEU A 244 -2.93 -16.24 -0.88
C LEU A 244 -2.32 -17.60 -1.21
N SER A 245 -2.36 -18.04 -2.47
CA SER A 245 -1.67 -19.26 -2.90
C SER A 245 -0.15 -19.09 -2.90
N LYS A 246 0.59 -20.19 -2.86
CA LYS A 246 2.06 -20.15 -2.90
C LYS A 246 2.57 -19.61 -4.24
N GLU A 247 1.84 -19.87 -5.31
CA GLU A 247 2.13 -19.44 -6.67
C GLU A 247 1.96 -17.92 -6.81
N GLU A 248 0.83 -17.38 -6.32
CA GLU A 248 0.59 -15.93 -6.28
C GLU A 248 1.62 -15.22 -5.39
N PHE A 249 1.94 -15.77 -4.22
CA PHE A 249 2.98 -15.24 -3.34
C PHE A 249 4.32 -15.12 -4.06
N LYS A 250 4.78 -16.19 -4.71
CA LYS A 250 6.04 -16.20 -5.46
C LYS A 250 6.01 -15.22 -6.62
N PHE A 251 4.90 -15.14 -7.34
CA PHE A 251 4.74 -14.21 -8.46
C PHE A 251 4.80 -12.75 -8.00
N ILE A 252 4.07 -12.39 -6.95
CA ILE A 252 4.08 -11.02 -6.41
C ILE A 252 5.48 -10.65 -5.91
N LEU A 253 6.17 -11.57 -5.23
CA LEU A 253 7.53 -11.33 -4.75
C LEU A 253 8.52 -11.13 -5.91
N ALA A 254 8.43 -11.96 -6.95
CA ALA A 254 9.23 -11.80 -8.17
C ALA A 254 8.92 -10.49 -8.91
N ALA A 255 7.65 -10.06 -8.93
CA ALA A 255 7.26 -8.78 -9.51
C ALA A 255 7.87 -7.59 -8.74
N ILE A 256 7.95 -7.67 -7.40
CA ILE A 256 8.61 -6.61 -6.59
C ILE A 256 10.09 -6.50 -6.98
N GLU A 257 10.79 -7.62 -7.08
CA GLU A 257 12.22 -7.64 -7.46
C GLU A 257 12.43 -7.22 -8.92
N PHE A 258 11.52 -7.60 -9.82
CA PHE A 258 11.52 -7.14 -11.21
C PHE A 258 11.45 -5.62 -11.27
N ILE A 259 10.48 -5.02 -10.59
CA ILE A 259 10.33 -3.56 -10.55
C ILE A 259 11.61 -2.95 -9.96
N ALA A 260 12.15 -3.48 -8.86
CA ALA A 260 13.39 -2.99 -8.30
C ALA A 260 14.62 -3.07 -9.24
N SER A 261 14.55 -3.88 -10.30
CA SER A 261 15.63 -4.06 -11.27
C SER A 261 15.44 -3.24 -12.56
N TYR A 262 14.20 -2.99 -12.97
CA TYR A 262 13.90 -2.47 -14.32
C TYR A 262 12.99 -1.24 -14.38
N VAL A 263 12.45 -0.80 -13.24
CA VAL A 263 11.45 0.27 -13.15
C VAL A 263 11.84 1.58 -13.83
N HIS A 264 13.10 1.99 -13.74
CA HIS A 264 13.58 3.25 -14.31
C HIS A 264 13.43 3.30 -15.82
N ARG A 265 13.54 2.14 -16.48
CA ARG A 265 13.38 2.01 -17.94
C ARG A 265 11.96 2.28 -18.41
N TYR A 266 10.96 2.07 -17.55
CA TYR A 266 9.56 2.35 -17.86
C TYR A 266 9.18 3.81 -17.68
N LEU A 267 9.96 4.59 -16.95
CA LEU A 267 9.64 5.99 -16.61
C LEU A 267 9.25 6.83 -17.85
N PRO A 268 9.95 6.75 -19.00
CA PRO A 268 9.59 7.52 -20.20
C PRO A 268 8.18 7.23 -20.75
N LEU A 269 7.63 6.03 -20.46
CA LEU A 269 6.31 5.61 -20.92
C LEU A 269 5.17 6.22 -20.11
N TYR A 270 5.45 6.93 -19.03
CA TYR A 270 4.43 7.50 -18.15
C TYR A 270 4.52 9.02 -18.07
N LYS A 271 3.39 9.63 -17.75
CA LYS A 271 3.26 11.05 -17.43
C LYS A 271 2.93 11.17 -15.95
N PHE A 272 3.69 12.01 -15.24
CA PHE A 272 3.35 12.44 -13.89
C PHE A 272 2.43 13.66 -13.92
N ASP A 273 1.40 13.65 -13.10
CA ASP A 273 0.53 14.79 -12.84
C ASP A 273 0.89 15.42 -11.49
N TRP A 274 1.51 16.59 -11.53
CA TRP A 274 1.93 17.34 -10.35
C TRP A 274 0.77 17.79 -9.44
N ILE A 275 -0.43 17.95 -9.99
CA ILE A 275 -1.60 18.39 -9.23
C ILE A 275 -2.17 17.23 -8.43
N THR A 276 -2.33 16.06 -9.06
CA THR A 276 -3.02 14.92 -8.43
C THR A 276 -2.08 13.85 -7.85
N GLY A 277 -0.82 13.84 -8.28
CA GLY A 277 0.16 12.79 -8.00
C GLY A 277 -0.06 11.50 -8.78
N ASN A 278 -0.94 11.52 -9.78
CA ASN A 278 -1.23 10.35 -10.60
C ASN A 278 -0.17 10.13 -11.68
N TRP A 279 -0.04 8.86 -12.08
CA TRP A 279 0.82 8.42 -13.16
C TRP A 279 -0.04 7.79 -14.24
N THR A 280 0.07 8.27 -15.48
CA THR A 280 -0.74 7.83 -16.61
C THR A 280 0.16 7.32 -17.73
N PHE A 281 -0.17 6.16 -18.28
CA PHE A 281 0.56 5.57 -19.41
C PHE A 281 0.37 6.40 -20.69
N LYS A 282 1.47 6.72 -21.37
CA LYS A 282 1.51 7.45 -22.65
C LYS A 282 1.47 6.44 -23.80
N LYS A 283 0.29 6.20 -24.37
CA LYS A 283 0.12 5.26 -25.49
C LYS A 283 0.96 5.65 -26.72
N GLU A 284 1.12 6.94 -26.95
CA GLU A 284 1.88 7.51 -28.06
C GLU A 284 3.37 7.26 -27.91
N ALA A 285 3.90 7.30 -26.68
CA ALA A 285 5.30 7.02 -26.40
C ALA A 285 5.66 5.58 -26.75
N LEU A 286 4.78 4.62 -26.40
CA LEU A 286 4.96 3.21 -26.78
C LEU A 286 4.95 3.03 -28.30
N LYS A 287 3.99 3.65 -29.00
CA LYS A 287 3.93 3.59 -30.47
C LYS A 287 5.20 4.16 -31.11
N TYR A 288 5.67 5.31 -30.62
CA TYR A 288 6.89 5.93 -31.13
C TYR A 288 8.12 5.05 -30.91
N LEU A 289 8.23 4.40 -29.74
CA LEU A 289 9.34 3.50 -29.44
C LEU A 289 9.33 2.26 -30.33
N ILE A 290 8.16 1.63 -30.51
CA ILE A 290 7.98 0.49 -31.44
C ILE A 290 8.34 0.91 -32.87
N MET A 291 7.82 2.04 -33.34
CA MET A 291 8.11 2.55 -34.69
C MET A 291 9.58 2.91 -34.88
N LYS A 292 10.25 3.44 -33.84
CA LYS A 292 11.67 3.76 -33.87
C LYS A 292 12.54 2.49 -33.96
N GLU A 293 12.15 1.44 -33.24
CA GLU A 293 12.82 0.13 -33.28
C GLU A 293 12.63 -0.55 -34.65
N GLU A 294 11.41 -0.55 -35.18
CA GLU A 294 11.12 -1.02 -36.55
C GLU A 294 11.90 -0.23 -37.61
N LEU A 295 11.99 1.10 -37.45
CA LEU A 295 12.76 1.95 -38.36
C LEU A 295 14.27 1.71 -38.26
N ALA A 296 14.82 1.48 -37.06
CA ALA A 296 16.23 1.13 -36.86
C ALA A 296 16.58 -0.21 -37.52
N LEU A 297 15.70 -1.20 -37.39
CA LEU A 297 15.80 -2.50 -38.08
C LEU A 297 15.72 -2.35 -39.61
N ALA A 298 14.82 -1.50 -40.11
CA ALA A 298 14.62 -1.28 -41.55
C ALA A 298 15.73 -0.44 -42.21
N THR A 299 16.38 0.47 -41.47
CA THR A 299 17.41 1.38 -41.98
C THR A 299 18.84 0.89 -41.78
N GLY A 300 19.03 -0.26 -41.11
CA GLY A 300 20.35 -0.88 -40.93
C GLY A 300 21.29 -0.12 -40.00
N LEU A 301 20.77 0.78 -39.15
CA LEU A 301 21.57 1.56 -38.20
C LEU A 301 22.16 0.72 -37.04
N ASP A 302 21.73 -0.54 -36.92
CA ASP A 302 22.07 -1.49 -35.84
C ASP A 302 23.36 -2.30 -36.03
N ALA A 303 24.18 -1.98 -37.05
CA ALA A 303 25.47 -2.67 -37.27
C ALA A 303 26.51 -2.47 -36.13
N LEU A 304 26.17 -1.74 -35.06
CA LEU A 304 27.05 -1.47 -33.91
C LEU A 304 26.54 -2.00 -32.55
N ILE A 305 25.39 -2.69 -32.48
CA ILE A 305 24.87 -3.25 -31.21
C ILE A 305 24.68 -4.78 -31.27
N LYS A 306 24.86 -5.43 -32.43
CA LYS A 306 24.79 -6.88 -32.54
C LYS A 306 26.12 -7.56 -32.18
N ASN A 307 26.17 -8.09 -30.97
CA ASN A 307 26.58 -9.48 -30.71
C ASN A 307 26.07 -9.88 -29.33
N ASP A 308 24.92 -10.58 -29.27
CA ASP A 308 24.74 -11.81 -28.45
C ASP A 308 23.30 -12.33 -28.23
N LEU A 309 22.23 -11.82 -28.86
CA LEU A 309 20.87 -12.26 -28.43
C LEU A 309 19.86 -12.71 -29.50
N PHE A 310 20.22 -12.85 -30.77
CA PHE A 310 19.25 -13.30 -31.78
C PHE A 310 19.76 -14.45 -32.64
N ASN A 311 19.78 -15.65 -32.06
CA ASN A 311 19.61 -16.91 -32.80
C ASN A 311 18.45 -17.67 -32.16
N GLY A 312 17.22 -17.30 -32.54
CA GLY A 312 16.01 -17.95 -32.09
C GLY A 312 14.77 -17.23 -32.62
N GLU A 313 14.31 -17.62 -33.81
CA GLU A 313 13.04 -17.15 -34.37
C GLU A 313 11.87 -17.57 -33.48
N VAL A 314 11.22 -16.62 -32.81
CA VAL A 314 9.95 -16.88 -32.11
C VAL A 314 8.79 -16.53 -33.05
N LYS A 315 8.21 -17.56 -33.68
CA LYS A 315 6.91 -17.46 -34.35
C LYS A 315 5.81 -17.32 -33.31
N ILE A 316 5.13 -16.17 -33.30
CA ILE A 316 3.94 -15.94 -32.47
C ILE A 316 2.72 -16.60 -33.15
N GLU A 317 2.49 -17.89 -32.87
CA GLU A 317 1.21 -18.55 -33.19
C GLU A 317 0.16 -18.21 -32.13
N ARG A 318 -0.92 -17.53 -32.53
CA ARG A 318 -2.11 -17.32 -31.70
C ARG A 318 -3.00 -18.57 -31.75
N LYS A 319 -2.78 -19.52 -30.83
CA LYS A 319 -3.79 -20.52 -30.47
C LYS A 319 -4.46 -20.12 -29.14
N PRO A 320 -5.80 -20.26 -29.01
CA PRO A 320 -6.47 -20.02 -27.73
C PRO A 320 -6.08 -21.15 -26.77
N ARG A 321 -5.08 -20.88 -25.93
CA ARG A 321 -4.67 -21.75 -24.83
C ARG A 321 -5.64 -21.51 -23.67
N ALA A 322 -6.13 -22.59 -23.06
CA ALA A 322 -6.83 -22.54 -21.77
C ALA A 322 -6.02 -21.67 -20.78
N ILE A 323 -6.71 -20.86 -19.98
CA ILE A 323 -6.13 -19.92 -19.00
C ILE A 323 -5.42 -20.73 -17.91
N LYS A 324 -4.21 -21.20 -18.21
CA LYS A 324 -3.22 -21.60 -17.20
C LYS A 324 -2.68 -20.28 -16.65
N ASN A 325 -2.62 -20.12 -15.33
CA ASN A 325 -2.01 -18.97 -14.66
C ASN A 325 -0.54 -18.83 -15.10
N ASN A 326 -0.30 -18.12 -16.20
CA ASN A 326 1.01 -17.99 -16.81
C ASN A 326 1.76 -16.80 -16.21
N PHE A 327 2.00 -16.86 -14.89
CA PHE A 327 2.74 -15.84 -14.15
C PHE A 327 4.14 -15.60 -14.73
N GLU A 328 4.79 -16.66 -15.21
CA GLU A 328 6.10 -16.58 -15.87
C GLU A 328 6.03 -15.71 -17.14
N GLY A 329 4.99 -15.89 -17.96
CA GLY A 329 4.80 -15.08 -19.17
C GLY A 329 4.65 -13.59 -18.88
N TYR A 330 4.05 -13.18 -17.76
CA TYR A 330 3.98 -11.76 -17.39
C TYR A 330 5.38 -11.19 -17.07
N LEU A 331 6.19 -11.93 -16.31
CA LEU A 331 7.56 -11.52 -15.98
C LEU A 331 8.47 -11.48 -17.21
N GLU A 332 8.36 -12.47 -18.08
CA GLU A 332 9.15 -12.56 -19.31
C GLU A 332 8.81 -11.41 -20.28
N ASN A 333 7.52 -11.17 -20.53
CA ASN A 333 7.09 -10.08 -21.40
C ASN A 333 7.48 -8.72 -20.85
N ALA A 334 7.33 -8.51 -19.54
CA ALA A 334 7.79 -7.29 -18.89
C ALA A 334 9.31 -7.14 -19.10
N LYS A 335 10.10 -8.19 -18.88
CA LYS A 335 11.55 -8.14 -19.09
C LYS A 335 11.95 -7.79 -20.51
N ILE A 336 11.30 -8.39 -21.51
CA ILE A 336 11.54 -8.07 -22.93
C ILE A 336 11.30 -6.58 -23.19
N ILE A 337 10.16 -6.05 -22.74
CA ILE A 337 9.83 -4.62 -22.89
C ILE A 337 10.86 -3.75 -22.16
N ALA A 338 11.24 -4.10 -20.92
CA ALA A 338 12.23 -3.33 -20.17
C ALA A 338 13.57 -3.24 -20.90
N LEU A 339 14.02 -4.35 -21.50
CA LEU A 339 15.31 -4.41 -22.19
C LEU A 339 15.32 -3.66 -23.53
N SER A 340 14.17 -3.53 -24.21
CA SER A 340 14.06 -2.69 -25.42
C SER A 340 13.98 -1.19 -25.12
N LEU A 341 13.66 -0.83 -23.88
CA LEU A 341 13.61 0.57 -23.44
C LEU A 341 15.00 1.12 -23.09
N PRO A 342 15.23 2.43 -23.35
CA PRO A 342 16.48 3.09 -22.99
C PRO A 342 16.81 2.95 -21.49
N ASP A 343 18.09 2.72 -21.19
CA ASP A 343 18.62 2.71 -19.82
C ASP A 343 18.91 4.14 -19.32
N ILE A 344 17.84 4.91 -19.11
CA ILE A 344 17.91 6.29 -18.66
C ILE A 344 17.63 6.34 -17.16
N ASN A 345 18.64 6.77 -16.40
CA ASN A 345 18.55 7.05 -14.96
C ASN A 345 18.46 8.56 -14.65
N GLN A 346 18.31 9.40 -15.68
CA GLN A 346 18.18 10.85 -15.51
C GLN A 346 16.71 11.23 -15.41
N PRO A 347 16.38 12.29 -14.64
CA PRO A 347 15.01 12.76 -14.55
C PRO A 347 14.43 13.10 -15.92
N THR A 348 13.24 12.60 -16.24
CA THR A 348 12.60 12.75 -17.54
C THR A 348 11.48 13.79 -17.56
N VAL A 349 11.05 14.24 -16.39
CA VAL A 349 9.94 15.20 -16.23
C VAL A 349 10.48 16.56 -15.78
N SER A 350 10.05 17.63 -16.45
CA SER A 350 10.34 18.99 -16.02
C SER A 350 9.54 19.36 -14.77
N VAL A 351 10.25 19.92 -13.79
CA VAL A 351 9.65 20.46 -12.56
C VAL A 351 8.95 21.79 -12.89
N PRO A 352 7.69 22.02 -12.44
CA PRO A 352 6.99 23.28 -12.64
C PRO A 352 7.75 24.46 -12.00
N LYS A 353 7.64 25.65 -12.59
CA LYS A 353 8.35 26.86 -12.10
C LYS A 353 8.06 27.24 -10.64
N GLY A 354 6.91 26.82 -10.09
CA GLY A 354 6.52 27.07 -8.69
C GLY A 354 6.98 25.99 -7.70
N VAL A 355 7.66 24.95 -8.17
CA VAL A 355 8.17 23.87 -7.33
C VAL A 355 9.68 23.93 -7.33
N ASP A 356 10.28 24.01 -6.14
CA ASP A 356 11.72 23.90 -5.97
C ASP A 356 12.20 22.47 -6.34
N PRO A 357 13.03 22.30 -7.38
CA PRO A 357 13.53 20.99 -7.79
C PRO A 357 14.33 20.28 -6.70
N ASP A 358 15.03 21.01 -5.84
CA ASP A 358 15.89 20.43 -4.80
C ASP A 358 15.07 19.81 -3.65
N LEU A 359 13.79 20.16 -3.57
CA LEU A 359 12.85 19.68 -2.56
C LEU A 359 11.92 18.56 -3.09
N VAL A 360 12.12 18.12 -4.34
CA VAL A 360 11.47 16.93 -4.89
C VAL A 360 12.20 15.69 -4.38
N LEU A 361 11.57 14.94 -3.47
CA LEU A 361 12.20 13.79 -2.81
C LEU A 361 12.00 12.46 -3.54
N PHE A 362 11.72 12.49 -4.83
CA PHE A 362 11.53 11.29 -5.64
C PHE A 362 11.99 11.48 -7.07
N HIS A 363 12.36 10.37 -7.69
CA HIS A 363 12.82 10.31 -9.07
C HIS A 363 11.63 10.44 -10.03
N ILE A 364 11.74 11.33 -11.03
CA ILE A 364 10.67 11.72 -11.97
C ILE A 364 11.07 11.67 -13.42
#